data_AF-A0A973CQD6-F1
#
_entry.id   AF-A0A973CQD6-F1
#
_cell.length_a   1.000
_cell.length_b   1.000
_cell.length_c   1.000
_cell.angle_alpha   90.00
_cell.angle_beta   90.00
_cell.angle_gamma   90.00
#
_symmetry.space_group_name_H-M   'P 1'
#
loop_
_entity.id
_entity.type
_entity.pdbx_description
1 polymer ?
#
loop_
_entity_poly.entity_id
_entity_poly.type
_entity_poly.pdbx_seq_one_letter_code
_entity_poly.pdbx_strand_id
1 'polypeptide(L)'
;MTEDLSKPSLMVHTADLMHRALKLARRRWYITFLLAIICAVPVLFVMWRVHKVQAAIAQLKKDNPQQVDWSTSFILDFEDETDLQQHMLEIYSEANYDEFDLDVNSYFNELRLNRERRDQENRVDLSNIDDIKDIRSLKVLLSKKLKLVFPYSHPRNFTAIKGSAIEHLTLTGYSLAAIKDFPVKSLEIYNNPIDINPLKGMQLESLNLSGAGTRFTDISPLKGMPLKKLDLLYTKIIDISALKNLPLEYLDLGNTNVNDISSLKGMPLEYLNLQECPISDISVLKGMHIQYLNLANTEVTDINVLKGMPLKVLILNNTQVKNITSLKGMPLEYLDLQGTLYDFQEPLLGDISVLKGMPLKYLNLQ
;
A
#
# COMPACT_ATOMS: atom_id res chain seq x y z
N MET A 1 -83.41 27.69 -30.20
CA MET A 1 -82.64 27.81 -28.95
C MET A 1 -83.66 27.68 -27.85
N THR A 2 -83.71 26.62 -27.05
CA THR A 2 -82.66 26.18 -26.11
C THR A 2 -82.77 24.68 -25.81
N GLU A 3 -81.69 24.14 -25.25
CA GLU A 3 -81.28 22.73 -25.21
C GLU A 3 -82.16 21.78 -24.38
N ASP A 4 -82.27 20.54 -24.88
CA ASP A 4 -82.87 19.38 -24.23
C ASP A 4 -81.90 18.78 -23.19
N LEU A 5 -82.30 18.92 -21.91
CA LEU A 5 -81.67 18.32 -20.74
C LEU A 5 -82.12 16.86 -20.59
N SER A 6 -81.57 15.95 -21.39
CA SER A 6 -81.71 14.52 -21.13
C SER A 6 -80.54 13.69 -21.68
N LYS A 7 -79.49 13.49 -20.86
CA LYS A 7 -78.43 12.50 -21.17
C LYS A 7 -78.14 11.56 -19.99
N PRO A 8 -78.76 10.36 -19.97
CA PRO A 8 -78.36 9.23 -19.12
C PRO A 8 -76.97 8.68 -19.47
N SER A 9 -76.42 9.03 -20.64
CA SER A 9 -75.14 8.51 -21.14
C SER A 9 -73.90 9.13 -20.47
N LEU A 10 -74.02 10.32 -19.86
CA LEU A 10 -72.88 10.99 -19.22
C LEU A 10 -72.55 10.35 -17.86
N MET A 11 -73.56 9.98 -17.06
CA MET A 11 -73.36 9.41 -15.71
C MET A 11 -72.79 7.98 -15.71
N VAL A 12 -73.17 7.15 -16.69
CA VAL A 12 -72.62 5.77 -16.79
C VAL A 12 -71.17 5.80 -17.28
N HIS A 13 -70.83 6.73 -18.17
CA HIS A 13 -69.45 6.91 -18.64
C HIS A 13 -68.54 7.45 -17.53
N THR A 14 -69.01 8.40 -16.71
CA THR A 14 -68.22 8.94 -15.60
C THR A 14 -68.00 7.90 -14.49
N ALA A 15 -68.98 7.03 -14.20
CA ALA A 15 -68.83 5.96 -13.22
C ALA A 15 -67.81 4.88 -13.64
N ASP A 16 -67.81 4.45 -14.91
CA ASP A 16 -66.83 3.48 -15.43
C ASP A 16 -65.41 4.10 -15.50
N LEU A 17 -65.31 5.38 -15.87
CA LEU A 17 -64.05 6.15 -15.79
C LEU A 17 -63.53 6.26 -14.34
N MET A 18 -64.40 6.55 -13.36
CA MET A 18 -64.03 6.58 -11.94
C MET A 18 -63.58 5.21 -11.44
N HIS A 19 -64.26 4.14 -11.82
CA HIS A 19 -63.91 2.78 -11.40
C HIS A 19 -62.55 2.34 -12.00
N ARG A 20 -62.30 2.64 -13.28
CA ARG A 20 -61.00 2.40 -13.93
C ARG A 20 -59.89 3.27 -13.33
N ALA A 21 -60.17 4.53 -13.03
CA ALA A 21 -59.25 5.44 -12.35
C ALA A 21 -58.89 4.95 -10.95
N LEU A 22 -59.85 4.47 -10.17
CA LEU A 22 -59.62 3.87 -8.84
C LEU A 22 -58.80 2.58 -8.92
N LYS A 23 -59.04 1.73 -9.92
CA LYS A 23 -58.25 0.50 -10.15
C LYS A 23 -56.80 0.81 -10.55
N LEU A 24 -56.60 1.84 -11.38
CA LEU A 24 -55.28 2.35 -11.76
C LEU A 24 -54.57 3.02 -10.59
N ALA A 25 -55.28 3.81 -9.77
CA ALA A 25 -54.76 4.43 -8.57
C ALA A 25 -54.33 3.38 -7.53
N ARG A 26 -55.12 2.31 -7.35
CA ARG A 26 -54.79 1.21 -6.44
C ARG A 26 -53.61 0.37 -6.94
N ARG A 27 -53.50 0.14 -8.26
CA ARG A 27 -52.31 -0.49 -8.89
C ARG A 27 -51.06 0.38 -8.76
N ARG A 28 -51.20 1.69 -8.97
CA ARG A 28 -50.10 2.65 -8.75
C ARG A 28 -49.65 2.62 -7.30
N TRP A 29 -50.57 2.72 -6.33
CA TRP A 29 -50.26 2.60 -4.90
C TRP A 29 -49.56 1.29 -4.56
N TYR A 30 -50.02 0.16 -5.10
CA TYR A 30 -49.36 -1.14 -4.92
C TYR A 30 -47.93 -1.16 -5.48
N ILE A 31 -47.72 -0.59 -6.67
CA ILE A 31 -46.39 -0.49 -7.30
C ILE A 31 -45.49 0.45 -6.50
N THR A 32 -45.99 1.61 -6.06
CA THR A 32 -45.23 2.55 -5.24
C THR A 32 -44.86 1.94 -3.88
N PHE A 33 -45.78 1.18 -3.26
CA PHE A 33 -45.54 0.47 -2.01
C PHE A 33 -44.53 -0.68 -2.16
N LEU A 34 -44.63 -1.47 -3.24
CA LEU A 34 -43.64 -2.51 -3.57
C LEU A 34 -42.26 -1.90 -3.84
N LEU A 35 -42.18 -0.80 -4.59
CA LEU A 35 -40.94 -0.06 -4.81
C LEU A 35 -40.38 0.50 -3.51
N ALA A 36 -41.23 1.02 -2.61
CA ALA A 36 -40.80 1.50 -1.30
C ALA A 36 -40.24 0.37 -0.43
N ILE A 37 -40.82 -0.84 -0.45
CA ILE A 37 -40.27 -2.02 0.24
C ILE A 37 -38.95 -2.46 -0.40
N ILE A 38 -38.89 -2.51 -1.74
CA ILE A 38 -37.68 -2.88 -2.50
C ILE A 38 -36.53 -1.89 -2.20
N CYS A 39 -36.83 -0.61 -1.98
CA CYS A 39 -35.83 0.39 -1.58
C CYS A 39 -35.52 0.36 -0.08
N ALA A 40 -36.50 0.13 0.79
CA ALA A 40 -36.33 0.21 2.25
C ALA A 40 -35.69 -1.04 2.87
N VAL A 41 -35.94 -2.24 2.31
CA VAL A 41 -35.36 -3.49 2.84
C VAL A 41 -33.83 -3.52 2.72
N PRO A 42 -33.20 -3.14 1.58
CA PRO A 42 -31.75 -3.01 1.49
C PRO A 42 -31.20 -1.98 2.48
N VAL A 43 -31.86 -0.83 2.63
CA VAL A 43 -31.42 0.24 3.55
C VAL A 43 -31.47 -0.23 5.01
N LEU A 44 -32.59 -0.80 5.46
CA LEU A 44 -32.72 -1.35 6.82
C LEU A 44 -31.74 -2.51 7.07
N PHE A 45 -31.45 -3.30 6.05
CA PHE A 45 -30.47 -4.38 6.12
C PHE A 45 -29.03 -3.87 6.22
N VAL A 46 -28.69 -2.81 5.47
CA VAL A 46 -27.42 -2.09 5.60
C VAL A 46 -27.31 -1.49 7.01
N MET A 47 -28.34 -0.82 7.52
CA MET A 47 -28.35 -0.25 8.87
C MET A 47 -28.18 -1.31 9.97
N TRP A 48 -28.89 -2.45 9.89
CA TRP A 48 -28.71 -3.55 10.84
C TRP A 48 -27.31 -4.16 10.78
N ARG A 49 -26.70 -4.23 9.59
CA ARG A 49 -25.34 -4.73 9.40
C ARG A 49 -24.29 -3.75 9.93
N VAL A 50 -24.41 -2.46 9.63
CA VAL A 50 -23.58 -1.40 10.23
C VAL A 50 -23.64 -1.50 11.75
N HIS A 51 -24.84 -1.70 12.32
CA HIS A 51 -24.99 -1.88 13.77
C HIS A 51 -24.27 -3.12 14.31
N LYS A 52 -24.29 -4.25 13.58
CA LYS A 52 -23.51 -5.46 13.96
C LYS A 52 -22.01 -5.22 13.92
N VAL A 53 -21.53 -4.50 12.92
CA VAL A 53 -20.11 -4.14 12.76
C VAL A 53 -19.68 -3.22 13.88
N GLN A 54 -20.47 -2.18 14.14
CA GLN A 54 -20.27 -1.28 15.27
C GLN A 54 -20.29 -2.04 16.60
N ALA A 55 -21.19 -3.01 16.78
CA ALA A 55 -21.22 -3.84 17.98
C ALA A 55 -19.99 -4.76 18.11
N ALA A 56 -19.51 -5.34 17.01
CA ALA A 56 -18.30 -6.17 16.98
C ALA A 56 -17.04 -5.33 17.23
N ILE A 57 -16.93 -4.14 16.64
CA ILE A 57 -15.88 -3.15 16.91
C ILE A 57 -15.96 -2.71 18.37
N ALA A 58 -17.15 -2.41 18.91
CA ALA A 58 -17.32 -2.04 20.31
C ALA A 58 -16.92 -3.17 21.27
N GLN A 59 -17.20 -4.42 20.91
CA GLN A 59 -16.76 -5.58 21.68
C GLN A 59 -15.24 -5.77 21.60
N LEU A 60 -14.62 -5.56 20.44
CA LEU A 60 -13.16 -5.58 20.29
C LEU A 60 -12.49 -4.46 21.08
N LYS A 61 -13.06 -3.24 21.06
CA LYS A 61 -12.64 -2.10 21.88
C LYS A 61 -12.70 -2.43 23.37
N LYS A 62 -13.78 -3.08 23.81
CA LYS A 62 -13.98 -3.52 25.20
C LYS A 62 -12.99 -4.62 25.61
N ASP A 63 -12.70 -5.54 24.70
CA ASP A 63 -11.79 -6.65 24.94
C ASP A 63 -10.30 -6.22 24.91
N ASN A 64 -9.95 -5.13 24.19
CA ASN A 64 -8.57 -4.63 24.02
C ASN A 64 -8.43 -3.09 24.22
N PRO A 65 -8.75 -2.54 25.41
CA PRO A 65 -8.88 -1.10 25.61
C PRO A 65 -7.55 -0.31 25.66
N GLN A 66 -6.41 -0.98 25.86
CA GLN A 66 -5.09 -0.33 26.03
C GLN A 66 -4.06 -0.69 24.95
N GLN A 67 -4.47 -1.46 23.94
CA GLN A 67 -3.51 -2.06 23.01
C GLN A 67 -3.58 -1.46 21.62
N VAL A 68 -4.73 -0.94 21.18
CA VAL A 68 -4.94 -0.44 19.81
C VAL A 68 -5.16 1.07 19.84
N ASP A 69 -4.45 1.84 19.00
CA ASP A 69 -4.82 3.23 18.73
C ASP A 69 -6.11 3.25 17.91
N TRP A 70 -7.21 3.74 18.51
CA TRP A 70 -8.52 3.81 17.90
C TRP A 70 -8.85 5.21 17.35
N SER A 71 -7.92 6.17 17.42
CA SER A 71 -8.14 7.59 17.11
C SER A 71 -8.54 7.87 15.66
N THR A 72 -8.29 6.92 14.76
CA THR A 72 -8.71 6.99 13.35
C THR A 72 -10.06 6.33 13.08
N SER A 73 -10.77 5.79 14.07
CA SER A 73 -12.10 5.20 13.82
C SER A 73 -13.20 6.27 13.69
N PHE A 74 -13.35 6.90 12.51
CA PHE A 74 -14.56 7.66 12.17
C PHE A 74 -15.80 6.80 12.45
N ILE A 75 -16.56 7.25 13.44
CA ILE A 75 -17.90 6.80 13.75
C ILE A 75 -18.76 7.30 12.57
N LEU A 76 -19.39 6.41 11.81
CA LEU A 76 -20.54 6.78 10.99
C LEU A 76 -21.68 7.16 11.94
N ASP A 77 -21.63 8.37 12.51
CA ASP A 77 -22.80 9.04 13.04
C ASP A 77 -23.55 9.56 11.82
N PHE A 78 -24.58 8.83 11.41
CA PHE A 78 -25.55 9.35 10.46
C PHE A 78 -26.45 10.35 11.20
N GLU A 79 -25.98 11.58 11.36
CA GLU A 79 -26.85 12.73 11.55
C GLU A 79 -26.81 13.59 10.28
N ASP A 80 -27.90 13.48 9.52
CA ASP A 80 -28.41 14.40 8.50
C ASP A 80 -28.11 14.17 7.00
N GLU A 81 -29.20 14.19 6.22
CA GLU A 81 -29.31 13.78 4.81
C GLU A 81 -28.81 14.84 3.81
N THR A 82 -28.14 15.90 4.27
CA THR A 82 -27.71 17.05 3.46
C THR A 82 -26.21 17.19 3.22
N ASP A 83 -25.36 16.40 3.88
CA ASP A 83 -23.89 16.52 3.75
C ASP A 83 -23.27 15.82 2.52
N LEU A 84 -24.05 14.96 1.85
CA LEU A 84 -23.58 14.15 0.72
C LEU A 84 -23.39 14.93 -0.59
N GLN A 85 -23.97 16.13 -0.72
CA GLN A 85 -23.79 16.96 -1.92
C GLN A 85 -22.68 18.01 -1.77
N GLN A 86 -22.35 18.41 -0.54
CA GLN A 86 -21.26 19.37 -0.27
C GLN A 86 -19.90 18.66 -0.30
N HIS A 87 -19.79 17.44 0.26
CA HIS A 87 -18.54 16.67 0.30
C HIS A 87 -18.08 16.12 -1.07
N MET A 88 -18.99 15.97 -2.05
CA MET A 88 -18.61 15.49 -3.39
C MET A 88 -17.95 16.56 -4.27
N LEU A 89 -17.87 17.82 -3.83
CA LEU A 89 -17.22 18.91 -4.58
C LEU A 89 -15.86 19.35 -3.99
N GLU A 90 -15.53 18.97 -2.75
CA GLU A 90 -14.22 19.25 -2.14
C GLU A 90 -13.20 18.11 -2.36
N ILE A 91 -13.65 16.90 -2.72
CA ILE A 91 -12.77 15.73 -2.94
C ILE A 91 -12.09 15.75 -4.33
N TYR A 92 -12.46 16.67 -5.23
CA TYR A 92 -11.93 16.70 -6.60
C TYR A 92 -10.97 17.84 -6.95
N SER A 93 -10.46 18.65 -5.99
CA SER A 93 -9.61 19.78 -6.38
C SER A 93 -8.37 20.13 -5.60
N GLU A 94 -7.96 19.47 -4.51
CA GLU A 94 -6.70 19.85 -3.86
C GLU A 94 -5.80 18.66 -3.52
N ALA A 95 -4.59 18.75 -4.04
CA ALA A 95 -3.49 17.83 -3.86
C ALA A 95 -2.98 17.86 -2.43
N ASN A 96 -2.78 16.68 -1.84
CA ASN A 96 -1.53 16.31 -1.19
C ASN A 96 -1.51 14.80 -0.92
N TYR A 97 -0.61 14.13 -1.61
CA TYR A 97 -0.07 12.84 -1.21
C TYR A 97 0.67 13.01 0.14
N ASP A 98 0.71 11.95 0.95
CA ASP A 98 1.72 11.67 2.01
C ASP A 98 1.39 11.74 3.51
N GLU A 99 0.14 11.91 3.99
CA GLU A 99 -0.05 12.05 5.46
C GLU A 99 -0.50 10.82 6.27
N PHE A 100 -0.93 9.71 5.67
CA PHE A 100 -1.46 8.54 6.45
C PHE A 100 -0.62 7.26 6.38
N ASP A 101 0.32 7.16 5.43
CA ASP A 101 1.30 6.06 5.34
C ASP A 101 2.51 6.25 6.29
N LEU A 102 2.50 7.35 7.05
CA LEU A 102 3.63 7.78 7.88
C LEU A 102 3.83 6.90 9.10
N ASP A 103 2.84 6.22 9.66
CA ASP A 103 2.98 5.61 11.00
C ASP A 103 3.67 4.23 10.97
N VAL A 104 3.40 3.40 9.95
CA VAL A 104 4.10 2.12 9.75
C VAL A 104 5.49 2.31 9.20
N ASN A 105 5.56 3.14 8.15
CA ASN A 105 6.83 3.54 7.60
C ASN A 105 7.63 4.23 8.68
N SER A 106 7.06 5.05 9.57
CA SER A 106 7.77 5.61 10.74
C SER A 106 8.22 4.52 11.70
N TYR A 107 7.46 3.49 12.06
CA TYR A 107 7.96 2.44 12.96
C TYR A 107 9.19 1.69 12.39
N PHE A 108 9.13 1.23 11.14
CA PHE A 108 10.27 0.57 10.50
C PHE A 108 11.36 1.55 10.08
N ASN A 109 10.99 2.77 9.65
CA ASN A 109 11.92 3.86 9.40
C ASN A 109 12.54 4.33 10.69
N GLU A 110 11.95 4.23 11.86
CA GLU A 110 12.53 4.66 13.12
C GLU A 110 13.47 3.57 13.62
N LEU A 111 13.12 2.28 13.45
CA LEU A 111 14.07 1.18 13.64
C LEU A 111 15.25 1.25 12.66
N ARG A 112 15.00 1.67 11.41
CA ARG A 112 16.01 1.94 10.38
C ARG A 112 16.82 3.19 10.71
N LEU A 113 16.20 4.32 11.00
CA LEU A 113 16.76 5.62 11.37
C LEU A 113 17.47 5.55 12.72
N ASN A 114 17.13 4.63 13.62
CA ASN A 114 17.88 4.35 14.84
C ASN A 114 19.13 3.50 14.55
N ARG A 115 19.14 2.69 13.48
CA ARG A 115 20.38 2.12 12.93
C ARG A 115 21.18 3.20 12.20
N GLU A 116 20.55 4.01 11.36
CA GLU A 116 21.22 5.09 10.61
C GLU A 116 21.70 6.24 11.51
N ARG A 117 21.03 6.55 12.63
CA ARG A 117 21.48 7.48 13.68
C ARG A 117 22.73 6.96 14.39
N ARG A 118 22.85 5.64 14.56
CA ARG A 118 24.11 5.01 14.99
C ARG A 118 25.18 5.11 13.91
N ASP A 119 24.80 5.15 12.63
CA ASP A 119 25.72 5.32 11.49
C ASP A 119 26.08 6.79 11.18
N GLN A 120 25.40 7.78 11.77
CA GLN A 120 25.69 9.22 11.57
C GLN A 120 27.09 9.60 12.07
N GLU A 121 27.66 8.87 13.03
CA GLU A 121 29.01 9.10 13.54
C GLU A 121 30.11 8.93 12.48
N ASN A 122 29.82 8.22 11.39
CA ASN A 122 30.77 7.95 10.30
C ASN A 122 30.32 8.53 8.95
N ARG A 123 29.32 9.42 8.95
CA ARG A 123 28.87 10.12 7.74
C ARG A 123 29.83 11.28 7.44
N VAL A 124 30.37 11.30 6.23
CA VAL A 124 31.13 12.43 5.70
C VAL A 124 30.35 13.03 4.54
N ASP A 125 29.91 14.26 4.73
CA ASP A 125 29.19 15.03 3.72
C ASP A 125 30.18 15.77 2.82
N LEU A 126 30.12 15.49 1.52
CA LEU A 126 31.03 16.04 0.51
C LEU A 126 30.26 16.85 -0.54
N SER A 127 29.10 17.41 -0.17
CA SER A 127 28.22 18.23 -1.05
C SER A 127 28.93 19.30 -1.87
N ASN A 128 30.01 19.87 -1.34
CA ASN A 128 30.74 21.00 -1.95
C ASN A 128 32.02 20.56 -2.66
N ILE A 129 32.19 19.26 -2.97
CA ILE A 129 33.40 18.73 -3.62
C ILE A 129 33.07 18.20 -5.01
N ASP A 130 33.47 18.95 -6.04
CA ASP A 130 33.22 18.59 -7.44
C ASP A 130 34.23 17.58 -8.02
N ASP A 131 35.43 17.48 -7.45
CA ASP A 131 36.49 16.59 -7.92
C ASP A 131 37.43 16.17 -6.77
N ILE A 132 37.58 14.87 -6.54
CA ILE A 132 38.42 14.31 -5.46
C ILE A 132 39.87 14.21 -5.94
N LYS A 133 40.48 15.34 -6.33
CA LYS A 133 41.85 15.38 -6.87
C LYS A 133 42.95 15.36 -5.80
N ASP A 134 42.67 15.81 -4.58
CA ASP A 134 43.67 15.85 -3.50
C ASP A 134 43.19 15.11 -2.26
N ILE A 135 43.72 13.91 -2.06
CA ILE A 135 43.34 12.99 -0.99
C ILE A 135 44.03 13.28 0.34
N ARG A 136 45.00 14.20 0.37
CA ARG A 136 45.79 14.48 1.58
C ARG A 136 44.93 14.99 2.73
N SER A 137 43.85 15.71 2.44
CA SER A 137 42.83 16.16 3.39
C SER A 137 41.86 15.05 3.82
N LEU A 138 41.66 14.01 3.00
CA LEU A 138 40.81 12.84 3.32
C LEU A 138 41.61 11.68 3.95
N LYS A 139 42.95 11.69 3.95
CA LYS A 139 43.78 10.60 4.48
C LYS A 139 43.52 10.32 5.98
N VAL A 140 43.06 11.32 6.73
CA VAL A 140 42.61 11.19 8.13
C VAL A 140 41.31 10.39 8.23
N LEU A 141 40.48 10.40 7.19
CA LEU A 141 39.19 9.71 7.09
C LEU A 141 39.32 8.24 6.65
N LEU A 142 40.46 7.83 6.08
CA LEU A 142 40.68 6.47 5.53
C LEU A 142 40.83 5.35 6.57
N SER A 143 40.73 5.63 7.87
CA SER A 143 40.90 4.64 8.96
C SER A 143 39.59 4.10 9.53
N LYS A 144 38.43 4.62 9.10
CA LYS A 144 37.11 4.22 9.60
C LYS A 144 36.21 3.71 8.46
N LYS A 145 35.22 2.90 8.82
CA LYS A 145 34.11 2.53 7.92
C LYS A 145 33.24 3.75 7.72
N LEU A 146 33.42 4.46 6.61
CA LEU A 146 32.73 5.73 6.36
C LEU A 146 31.54 5.58 5.40
N LYS A 147 30.55 6.45 5.58
CA LYS A 147 29.47 6.72 4.63
C LYS A 147 29.75 8.05 3.94
N LEU A 148 30.06 8.00 2.64
CA LEU A 148 30.26 9.21 1.84
C LEU A 148 28.96 9.63 1.18
N VAL A 149 28.65 10.93 1.24
CA VAL A 149 27.42 11.48 0.64
C VAL A 149 27.76 12.63 -0.29
N PHE A 150 27.31 12.51 -1.54
CA PHE A 150 27.46 13.50 -2.61
C PHE A 150 26.06 13.89 -3.12
N PRO A 151 25.33 14.78 -2.43
CA PRO A 151 23.93 15.10 -2.75
C PRO A 151 23.73 16.13 -3.88
N TYR A 152 24.79 16.84 -4.30
CA TYR A 152 24.71 17.84 -5.39
C TYR A 152 25.92 17.80 -6.35
N SER A 153 27.00 17.14 -5.94
CA SER A 153 28.25 17.03 -6.69
C SER A 153 28.25 15.79 -7.59
N HIS A 154 28.87 15.93 -8.77
CA HIS A 154 28.99 14.86 -9.77
C HIS A 154 30.45 14.38 -9.90
N PRO A 155 31.03 13.73 -8.87
CA PRO A 155 32.42 13.31 -8.91
C PRO A 155 32.63 12.36 -10.08
N ARG A 156 33.41 12.80 -11.07
CA ARG A 156 33.74 11.99 -12.27
C ARG A 156 34.87 11.01 -12.02
N ASN A 157 35.59 11.20 -10.90
CA ASN A 157 36.79 10.45 -10.60
C ASN A 157 36.82 9.98 -9.14
N PHE A 158 36.68 8.67 -8.95
CA PHE A 158 36.82 8.00 -7.66
C PHE A 158 38.21 7.37 -7.47
N THR A 159 39.18 7.56 -8.40
CA THR A 159 40.50 6.90 -8.33
C THR A 159 41.26 7.22 -7.06
N ALA A 160 41.10 8.42 -6.52
CA ALA A 160 41.72 8.81 -5.27
C ALA A 160 41.28 7.85 -4.16
N ILE A 161 39.98 7.60 -4.02
CA ILE A 161 39.43 6.78 -2.94
C ILE A 161 39.41 5.27 -3.27
N LYS A 162 40.01 4.84 -4.38
CA LYS A 162 40.21 3.40 -4.68
C LYS A 162 41.20 2.80 -3.67
N GLY A 163 40.76 1.79 -2.93
CA GLY A 163 41.53 1.15 -1.85
C GLY A 163 41.22 1.67 -0.44
N SER A 164 40.20 2.52 -0.29
CA SER A 164 39.66 2.95 1.00
C SER A 164 38.72 1.90 1.63
N ALA A 165 38.51 1.98 2.94
CA ALA A 165 37.57 1.12 3.68
C ALA A 165 36.11 1.64 3.66
N ILE A 166 35.72 2.34 2.59
CA ILE A 166 34.36 2.89 2.44
C ILE A 166 33.39 1.75 2.22
N GLU A 167 32.42 1.60 3.11
CA GLU A 167 31.40 0.55 3.00
C GLU A 167 30.10 1.08 2.36
N HIS A 168 29.83 2.38 2.49
CA HIS A 168 28.59 3.01 2.06
C HIS A 168 28.86 4.25 1.20
N LEU A 169 28.18 4.33 0.06
CA LEU A 169 28.24 5.45 -0.85
C LEU A 169 26.84 5.92 -1.21
N THR A 170 26.59 7.22 -1.04
CA THR A 170 25.36 7.89 -1.46
C THR A 170 25.69 8.90 -2.56
N LEU A 171 25.02 8.78 -3.70
CA LEU A 171 25.26 9.61 -4.88
C LEU A 171 24.00 10.31 -5.35
N THR A 172 24.20 11.46 -6.00
CA THR A 172 23.22 12.10 -6.86
C THR A 172 23.83 12.39 -8.23
N GLY A 173 23.06 12.14 -9.29
CA GLY A 173 23.47 12.53 -10.65
C GLY A 173 23.92 11.38 -11.55
N TYR A 174 23.69 11.59 -12.85
CA TYR A 174 23.53 10.53 -13.85
C TYR A 174 24.88 10.14 -14.50
N SER A 175 25.54 9.12 -13.98
CA SER A 175 26.33 8.11 -14.72
C SER A 175 27.07 7.24 -13.71
N LEU A 176 26.68 5.97 -13.61
CA LEU A 176 27.30 5.02 -12.68
C LEU A 176 28.68 4.54 -13.18
N ALA A 177 29.12 4.98 -14.37
CA ALA A 177 30.42 4.58 -14.93
C ALA A 177 31.60 4.97 -14.02
N ALA A 178 31.49 6.09 -13.30
CA ALA A 178 32.54 6.58 -12.41
C ALA A 178 32.79 5.67 -11.19
N ILE A 179 31.79 4.89 -10.78
CA ILE A 179 31.86 3.99 -9.62
C ILE A 179 32.01 2.52 -10.00
N LYS A 180 32.25 2.23 -11.28
CA LYS A 180 32.54 0.87 -11.72
C LYS A 180 33.74 0.30 -10.94
N ASP A 181 33.59 -0.94 -10.47
CA ASP A 181 34.59 -1.67 -9.67
C ASP A 181 34.95 -0.99 -8.33
N PHE A 182 34.12 -0.05 -7.86
CA PHE A 182 34.35 0.61 -6.56
C PHE A 182 33.99 -0.35 -5.41
N PRO A 183 34.86 -0.56 -4.41
CA PRO A 183 34.73 -1.64 -3.43
C PRO A 183 33.78 -1.29 -2.27
N VAL A 184 32.54 -0.91 -2.59
CA VAL A 184 31.49 -0.61 -1.61
C VAL A 184 30.57 -1.81 -1.38
N LYS A 185 29.99 -1.89 -0.19
CA LYS A 185 28.98 -2.89 0.17
C LYS A 185 27.56 -2.36 0.05
N SER A 186 27.39 -1.05 0.18
CA SER A 186 26.10 -0.38 0.14
C SER A 186 26.15 0.81 -0.77
N LEU A 187 25.15 0.91 -1.64
CA LEU A 187 25.02 2.00 -2.60
C LEU A 187 23.60 2.56 -2.55
N GLU A 188 23.50 3.86 -2.37
CA GLU A 188 22.24 4.62 -2.48
C GLU A 188 22.38 5.63 -3.61
N ILE A 189 21.43 5.65 -4.54
CA ILE A 189 21.44 6.59 -5.66
C ILE A 189 20.11 7.35 -5.66
N TYR A 190 20.18 8.65 -5.37
CA TYR A 190 19.04 9.55 -5.48
C TYR A 190 19.16 10.31 -6.82
N ASN A 191 18.08 10.43 -7.60
CA ASN A 191 18.02 10.97 -8.98
C ASN A 191 18.33 9.98 -10.11
N ASN A 192 17.60 8.86 -10.15
CA ASN A 192 17.10 8.23 -11.37
C ASN A 192 18.14 7.77 -12.42
N PRO A 193 19.07 6.85 -12.10
CA PRO A 193 20.05 6.39 -13.10
C PRO A 193 19.34 5.96 -14.40
N ILE A 194 19.91 6.33 -15.55
CA ILE A 194 19.38 5.90 -16.86
C ILE A 194 19.83 4.46 -17.16
N ASP A 195 21.01 4.08 -16.67
CA ASP A 195 21.66 2.79 -16.90
C ASP A 195 22.33 2.30 -15.61
N ILE A 196 22.11 1.03 -15.28
CA ILE A 196 22.72 0.35 -14.13
C ILE A 196 23.76 -0.71 -14.51
N ASN A 197 24.10 -0.86 -15.79
CA ASN A 197 25.16 -1.76 -16.26
C ASN A 197 26.51 -1.59 -15.54
N PRO A 198 26.94 -0.37 -15.15
CA PRO A 198 28.18 -0.22 -14.38
C PRO A 198 28.20 -0.94 -13.03
N LEU A 199 27.03 -1.34 -12.49
CA LEU A 199 26.92 -2.09 -11.24
C LEU A 199 27.24 -3.58 -11.40
N LYS A 200 27.28 -4.09 -12.63
CA LYS A 200 27.44 -5.52 -12.91
C LYS A 200 28.70 -6.08 -12.26
N GLY A 201 28.53 -7.11 -11.43
CA GLY A 201 29.62 -7.82 -10.75
C GLY A 201 30.16 -7.13 -9.49
N MET A 202 29.61 -5.98 -9.09
CA MET A 202 29.93 -5.37 -7.80
C MET A 202 29.51 -6.27 -6.64
N GLN A 203 30.23 -6.19 -5.53
CA GLN A 203 29.99 -6.99 -4.32
C GLN A 203 29.04 -6.25 -3.34
N LEU A 204 27.93 -5.74 -3.86
CA LEU A 204 26.94 -5.01 -3.05
C LEU A 204 26.10 -5.99 -2.23
N GLU A 205 25.93 -5.68 -0.95
CA GLU A 205 24.99 -6.33 -0.02
C GLU A 205 23.69 -5.51 0.11
N SER A 206 23.74 -4.20 -0.13
CA SER A 206 22.59 -3.29 -0.05
C SER A 206 22.58 -2.31 -1.22
N LEU A 207 21.45 -2.17 -1.91
CA LEU A 207 21.30 -1.29 -3.06
C LEU A 207 19.94 -0.58 -3.02
N ASN A 208 19.97 0.75 -3.09
CA ASN A 208 18.78 1.57 -3.28
C ASN A 208 18.85 2.28 -4.64
N LEU A 209 17.88 1.96 -5.50
CA LEU A 209 17.66 2.56 -6.81
C LEU A 209 16.24 3.15 -6.94
N SER A 210 15.57 3.41 -5.81
CA SER A 210 14.22 3.94 -5.78
C SER A 210 14.10 5.31 -6.46
N GLY A 211 12.94 5.58 -7.06
CA GLY A 211 12.61 6.92 -7.57
C GLY A 211 11.73 6.92 -8.82
N ALA A 212 10.67 7.74 -8.78
CA ALA A 212 9.65 7.90 -9.83
C ALA A 212 10.19 8.37 -11.19
N GLY A 213 11.38 8.97 -11.24
CA GLY A 213 11.98 9.43 -12.49
C GLY A 213 12.95 8.43 -13.13
N THR A 214 13.14 7.24 -12.52
CA THR A 214 14.03 6.21 -13.04
C THR A 214 13.60 5.78 -14.45
N ARG A 215 14.60 5.56 -15.30
CA ARG A 215 14.37 5.20 -16.71
C ARG A 215 14.85 3.80 -17.06
N PHE A 216 15.62 3.17 -16.19
CA PHE A 216 16.06 1.79 -16.40
C PHE A 216 14.87 0.84 -16.20
N THR A 217 14.75 -0.14 -17.08
CA THR A 217 13.80 -1.25 -16.98
C THR A 217 14.50 -2.61 -16.88
N ASP A 218 15.77 -2.67 -17.29
CA ASP A 218 16.59 -3.87 -17.22
C ASP A 218 17.37 -3.92 -15.90
N ILE A 219 17.11 -4.96 -15.11
CA ILE A 219 17.85 -5.27 -13.89
C ILE A 219 18.76 -6.50 -14.02
N SER A 220 19.00 -6.99 -15.24
CA SER A 220 19.95 -8.07 -15.52
C SER A 220 21.36 -7.86 -14.94
N PRO A 221 21.89 -6.63 -14.77
CA PRO A 221 23.16 -6.41 -14.09
C PRO A 221 23.20 -6.88 -12.64
N LEU A 222 22.06 -7.03 -11.97
CA LEU A 222 21.96 -7.45 -10.57
C LEU A 222 22.12 -8.96 -10.36
N LYS A 223 22.09 -9.75 -11.43
CA LYS A 223 22.09 -11.21 -11.37
C LYS A 223 23.35 -11.75 -10.68
N GLY A 224 23.14 -12.59 -9.67
CA GLY A 224 24.21 -13.28 -8.94
C GLY A 224 24.98 -12.41 -7.95
N MET A 225 24.54 -11.17 -7.69
CA MET A 225 25.15 -10.30 -6.68
C MET A 225 24.78 -10.77 -5.25
N PRO A 226 25.62 -10.53 -4.23
CA PRO A 226 25.35 -10.94 -2.85
C PRO A 226 24.34 -10.02 -2.13
N LEU A 227 23.33 -9.51 -2.85
CA LEU A 227 22.36 -8.55 -2.33
C LEU A 227 21.46 -9.19 -1.27
N LYS A 228 21.42 -8.55 -0.10
CA LYS A 228 20.49 -8.83 0.99
C LYS A 228 19.36 -7.82 1.07
N LYS A 229 19.61 -6.59 0.62
CA LYS A 229 18.64 -5.50 0.62
C LYS A 229 18.57 -4.85 -0.75
N LEU A 230 17.37 -4.78 -1.31
CA LEU A 230 17.12 -4.14 -2.58
C LEU A 230 15.87 -3.26 -2.48
N ASP A 231 16.02 -2.00 -2.86
CA ASP A 231 14.93 -1.03 -2.95
C ASP A 231 14.81 -0.54 -4.39
N LEU A 232 13.65 -0.83 -4.98
CA LEU A 232 13.23 -0.48 -6.34
C LEU A 232 11.88 0.27 -6.32
N LEU A 233 11.52 0.89 -5.19
CA LEU A 233 10.28 1.64 -5.03
C LEU A 233 10.14 2.73 -6.12
N TYR A 234 8.94 2.90 -6.66
CA TYR A 234 8.63 3.87 -7.72
C TYR A 234 9.44 3.69 -9.02
N THR A 235 9.91 2.48 -9.33
CA THR A 235 10.62 2.21 -10.59
C THR A 235 9.67 1.63 -11.66
N LYS A 236 10.14 1.58 -12.91
CA LYS A 236 9.35 1.05 -14.05
C LYS A 236 9.60 -0.44 -14.32
N ILE A 237 10.07 -1.18 -13.31
CA ILE A 237 10.40 -2.59 -13.46
C ILE A 237 9.13 -3.42 -13.66
N ILE A 238 9.24 -4.43 -14.53
CA ILE A 238 8.20 -5.44 -14.81
C ILE A 238 8.78 -6.83 -14.57
N ASP A 239 9.94 -7.12 -15.17
CA ASP A 239 10.60 -8.42 -15.04
C ASP A 239 11.63 -8.41 -13.89
N ILE A 240 11.40 -9.26 -12.91
CA ILE A 240 12.30 -9.47 -11.77
C ILE A 240 13.08 -10.79 -11.82
N SER A 241 13.13 -11.46 -12.98
CA SER A 241 13.83 -12.74 -13.16
C SER A 241 15.32 -12.71 -12.80
N ALA A 242 15.95 -11.54 -12.90
CA ALA A 242 17.33 -11.32 -12.48
C ALA A 242 17.55 -11.51 -10.96
N LEU A 243 16.49 -11.38 -10.15
CA LEU A 243 16.56 -11.53 -8.69
C LEU A 243 16.59 -12.99 -8.23
N LYS A 244 16.34 -13.94 -9.13
CA LYS A 244 16.28 -15.37 -8.77
C LYS A 244 17.55 -15.84 -8.04
N ASN A 245 17.36 -16.54 -6.93
CA ASN A 245 18.40 -17.08 -6.05
C ASN A 245 19.27 -16.04 -5.32
N LEU A 246 18.90 -14.76 -5.35
CA LEU A 246 19.58 -13.76 -4.51
C LEU A 246 19.21 -13.98 -3.03
N PRO A 247 20.14 -13.76 -2.08
CA PRO A 247 19.90 -13.94 -0.64
C PRO A 247 19.17 -12.74 -0.02
N LEU A 248 18.09 -12.28 -0.67
CA LEU A 248 17.35 -11.10 -0.24
C LEU A 248 16.59 -11.37 1.07
N GLU A 249 16.83 -10.49 2.04
CA GLU A 249 16.13 -10.40 3.33
C GLU A 249 15.13 -9.23 3.33
N TYR A 250 15.41 -8.20 2.52
CA TYR A 250 14.58 -7.01 2.32
C TYR A 250 14.40 -6.74 0.83
N LEU A 251 13.15 -6.63 0.39
CA LEU A 251 12.81 -6.24 -0.97
C LEU A 251 11.65 -5.25 -0.98
N ASP A 252 11.89 -4.09 -1.57
CA ASP A 252 10.84 -3.11 -1.88
C ASP A 252 10.65 -3.00 -3.39
N LEU A 253 9.44 -3.35 -3.84
CA LEU A 253 8.97 -3.26 -5.23
C LEU A 253 7.72 -2.39 -5.34
N GLY A 254 7.38 -1.61 -4.30
CA GLY A 254 6.15 -0.82 -4.33
C GLY A 254 6.14 0.16 -5.50
N ASN A 255 4.96 0.45 -6.03
CA ASN A 255 4.79 1.35 -7.17
C ASN A 255 5.63 0.93 -8.41
N THR A 256 5.73 -0.38 -8.66
CA THR A 256 6.29 -0.96 -9.88
C THR A 256 5.24 -1.71 -10.69
N ASN A 257 5.55 -2.08 -11.93
CA ASN A 257 4.64 -2.81 -12.81
C ASN A 257 4.86 -4.33 -12.76
N VAL A 258 5.44 -4.84 -11.67
CA VAL A 258 5.68 -6.28 -11.49
C VAL A 258 4.36 -7.00 -11.27
N ASN A 259 4.10 -8.04 -12.05
CA ASN A 259 2.90 -8.90 -11.92
C ASN A 259 3.23 -10.38 -11.66
N ASP A 260 4.47 -10.81 -11.93
CA ASP A 260 4.95 -12.15 -11.64
C ASP A 260 6.07 -12.10 -10.60
N ILE A 261 5.80 -12.69 -9.44
CA ILE A 261 6.73 -12.81 -8.32
C ILE A 261 7.33 -14.21 -8.15
N SER A 262 7.20 -15.09 -9.14
CA SER A 262 7.72 -16.47 -9.13
C SER A 262 9.21 -16.56 -8.79
N SER A 263 9.98 -15.51 -9.13
CA SER A 263 11.41 -15.42 -8.86
C SER A 263 11.76 -15.30 -7.37
N LEU A 264 10.80 -14.93 -6.51
CA LEU A 264 11.00 -14.76 -5.07
C LEU A 264 10.96 -16.08 -4.27
N LYS A 265 10.60 -17.19 -4.92
CA LYS A 265 10.36 -18.49 -4.28
C LYS A 265 11.53 -18.93 -3.41
N GLY A 266 11.27 -19.13 -2.12
CA GLY A 266 12.23 -19.69 -1.17
C GLY A 266 13.34 -18.73 -0.72
N MET A 267 13.24 -17.44 -1.05
CA MET A 267 14.16 -16.44 -0.52
C MET A 267 13.99 -16.24 1.00
N PRO A 268 15.04 -15.84 1.72
CA PRO A 268 14.98 -15.56 3.16
C PRO A 268 14.37 -14.17 3.46
N LEU A 269 13.32 -13.76 2.72
CA LEU A 269 12.69 -12.46 2.90
C LEU A 269 12.03 -12.34 4.27
N GLU A 270 12.40 -11.29 5.00
CA GLU A 270 11.74 -10.84 6.23
C GLU A 270 10.83 -9.63 5.96
N TYR A 271 11.18 -8.81 4.98
CA TYR A 271 10.44 -7.63 4.54
C TYR A 271 10.15 -7.71 3.04
N LEU A 272 8.88 -7.59 2.68
CA LEU A 272 8.42 -7.53 1.31
C LEU A 272 7.34 -6.46 1.14
N ASN A 273 7.63 -5.46 0.29
CA ASN A 273 6.66 -4.46 -0.14
C ASN A 273 6.31 -4.66 -1.61
N LEU A 274 5.02 -4.87 -1.89
CA LEU A 274 4.42 -5.06 -3.21
C LEU A 274 3.26 -4.08 -3.45
N GLN A 275 3.19 -2.99 -2.66
CA GLN A 275 2.14 -1.98 -2.80
C GLN A 275 2.03 -1.46 -4.23
N GLU A 276 0.80 -1.29 -4.73
CA GLU A 276 0.52 -0.76 -6.06
C GLU A 276 1.18 -1.55 -7.20
N CYS A 277 1.48 -2.83 -6.97
CA CYS A 277 1.82 -3.75 -8.04
C CYS A 277 0.57 -4.47 -8.58
N PRO A 278 0.47 -4.70 -9.89
CA PRO A 278 -0.63 -5.47 -10.51
C PRO A 278 -0.50 -6.99 -10.24
N ILE A 279 -0.46 -7.38 -8.96
CA ILE A 279 -0.30 -8.75 -8.48
C ILE A 279 -1.63 -9.25 -7.93
N SER A 280 -2.03 -10.45 -8.35
CA SER A 280 -3.19 -11.17 -7.83
C SER A 280 -2.84 -12.53 -7.21
N ASP A 281 -1.81 -13.20 -7.74
CA ASP A 281 -1.33 -14.49 -7.22
C ASP A 281 -0.11 -14.31 -6.31
N ILE A 282 -0.32 -14.60 -5.02
CA ILE A 282 0.72 -14.60 -3.98
C ILE A 282 1.10 -16.03 -3.52
N SER A 283 0.73 -17.06 -4.28
CA SER A 283 0.99 -18.47 -3.95
C SER A 283 2.47 -18.79 -3.70
N VAL A 284 3.37 -18.04 -4.34
CA VAL A 284 4.82 -18.17 -4.16
C VAL A 284 5.29 -17.90 -2.73
N LEU A 285 4.52 -17.13 -1.95
CA LEU A 285 4.88 -16.72 -0.58
C LEU A 285 4.66 -17.84 0.45
N LYS A 286 4.05 -18.95 0.06
CA LYS A 286 3.67 -20.04 0.97
C LYS A 286 4.86 -20.56 1.78
N GLY A 287 4.75 -20.46 3.11
CA GLY A 287 5.74 -20.98 4.04
C GLY A 287 7.04 -20.16 4.13
N MET A 288 7.08 -18.97 3.54
CA MET A 288 8.19 -18.03 3.72
C MET A 288 8.16 -17.42 5.13
N HIS A 289 9.31 -16.93 5.61
CA HIS A 289 9.47 -16.39 6.97
C HIS A 289 9.34 -14.86 7.00
N ILE A 290 8.36 -14.34 6.24
CA ILE A 290 8.12 -12.90 6.13
C ILE A 290 7.50 -12.38 7.44
N GLN A 291 8.00 -11.25 7.94
CA GLN A 291 7.49 -10.54 9.12
C GLN A 291 6.72 -9.28 8.73
N TYR A 292 7.11 -8.63 7.63
CA TYR A 292 6.46 -7.46 7.06
C TYR A 292 6.01 -7.75 5.64
N LEU A 293 4.70 -7.65 5.39
CA LEU A 293 4.13 -7.80 4.07
C LEU A 293 3.17 -6.65 3.76
N ASN A 294 3.49 -5.88 2.73
CA ASN A 294 2.61 -4.85 2.20
C ASN A 294 2.07 -5.27 0.82
N LEU A 295 0.75 -5.38 0.73
CA LEU A 295 -0.03 -5.73 -0.47
C LEU A 295 -1.07 -4.64 -0.79
N ALA A 296 -0.91 -3.44 -0.25
CA ALA A 296 -1.81 -2.31 -0.47
C ALA A 296 -2.05 -2.05 -1.97
N ASN A 297 -3.29 -1.75 -2.36
CA ASN A 297 -3.66 -1.41 -3.73
C ASN A 297 -3.23 -2.48 -4.77
N THR A 298 -3.23 -3.76 -4.39
CA THR A 298 -3.00 -4.88 -5.30
C THR A 298 -4.32 -5.57 -5.68
N GLU A 299 -4.26 -6.49 -6.65
CA GLU A 299 -5.43 -7.26 -7.11
C GLU A 299 -5.65 -8.56 -6.32
N VAL A 300 -5.02 -8.70 -5.15
CA VAL A 300 -5.13 -9.88 -4.31
C VAL A 300 -6.55 -10.03 -3.77
N THR A 301 -7.08 -11.25 -3.87
CA THR A 301 -8.43 -11.63 -3.39
C THR A 301 -8.39 -12.74 -2.33
N ASP A 302 -7.38 -13.62 -2.40
CA ASP A 302 -7.21 -14.75 -1.49
C ASP A 302 -5.86 -14.65 -0.75
N ILE A 303 -5.94 -14.68 0.59
CA ILE A 303 -4.80 -14.63 1.51
C ILE A 303 -4.62 -15.92 2.30
N ASN A 304 -5.26 -17.03 1.89
CA ASN A 304 -5.12 -18.33 2.55
C ASN A 304 -3.67 -18.82 2.60
N VAL A 305 -2.85 -18.41 1.64
CA VAL A 305 -1.42 -18.73 1.59
C VAL A 305 -0.64 -18.20 2.79
N LEU A 306 -1.14 -17.14 3.45
CA LEU A 306 -0.49 -16.48 4.59
C LEU A 306 -0.70 -17.22 5.92
N LYS A 307 -1.59 -18.21 5.96
CA LYS A 307 -1.98 -18.90 7.19
C LYS A 307 -0.77 -19.49 7.92
N GLY A 308 -0.59 -19.06 9.17
CA GLY A 308 0.47 -19.56 10.05
C GLY A 308 1.86 -18.97 9.79
N MET A 309 1.99 -17.99 8.88
CA MET A 309 3.23 -17.24 8.69
C MET A 309 3.54 -16.36 9.91
N PRO A 310 4.81 -16.06 10.20
CA PRO A 310 5.22 -15.24 11.35
C PRO A 310 5.05 -13.74 11.11
N LEU A 311 4.01 -13.34 10.35
CA LEU A 311 3.75 -11.93 10.04
C LEU A 311 3.45 -11.16 11.33
N LYS A 312 4.14 -10.02 11.47
CA LYS A 312 3.88 -9.00 12.49
C LYS A 312 3.15 -7.81 11.90
N VAL A 313 3.44 -7.48 10.65
CA VAL A 313 2.80 -6.39 9.92
C VAL A 313 2.23 -6.91 8.63
N LEU A 314 0.94 -6.69 8.44
CA LEU A 314 0.21 -7.02 7.23
C LEU A 314 -0.62 -5.83 6.80
N ILE A 315 -0.32 -5.30 5.63
CA ILE A 315 -1.02 -4.18 5.02
C ILE A 315 -1.75 -4.72 3.79
N LEU A 316 -3.08 -4.62 3.79
CA LEU A 316 -3.96 -5.12 2.74
C LEU A 316 -4.84 -4.01 2.16
N ASN A 317 -4.67 -2.74 2.53
CA ASN A 317 -5.62 -1.70 2.18
C ASN A 317 -5.91 -1.64 0.67
N ASN A 318 -7.16 -1.35 0.31
CA ASN A 318 -7.65 -1.28 -1.08
C ASN A 318 -7.37 -2.55 -1.92
N THR A 319 -7.29 -3.72 -1.29
CA THR A 319 -7.32 -5.03 -1.98
C THR A 319 -8.76 -5.54 -2.13
N GLN A 320 -8.95 -6.68 -2.79
CA GLN A 320 -10.26 -7.31 -2.97
C GLN A 320 -10.47 -8.49 -2.00
N VAL A 321 -9.73 -8.50 -0.88
CA VAL A 321 -9.76 -9.58 0.12
C VAL A 321 -11.03 -9.48 0.96
N LYS A 322 -11.91 -10.47 0.81
CA LYS A 322 -13.20 -10.54 1.53
C LYS A 322 -13.17 -11.47 2.76
N ASN A 323 -12.25 -12.45 2.77
CA ASN A 323 -12.19 -13.48 3.81
C ASN A 323 -10.85 -13.42 4.55
N ILE A 324 -10.90 -13.04 5.82
CA ILE A 324 -9.73 -12.90 6.69
C ILE A 324 -9.56 -14.05 7.69
N THR A 325 -10.31 -15.16 7.55
CA THR A 325 -10.25 -16.29 8.50
C THR A 325 -8.87 -16.94 8.58
N SER A 326 -8.04 -16.81 7.56
CA SER A 326 -6.64 -17.25 7.56
C SER A 326 -5.76 -16.52 8.57
N LEU A 327 -6.17 -15.32 9.01
CA LEU A 327 -5.43 -14.49 9.97
C LEU A 327 -5.56 -14.95 11.43
N LYS A 328 -6.51 -15.84 11.72
CA LYS A 328 -6.85 -16.26 13.08
C LYS A 328 -5.62 -16.78 13.83
N GLY A 329 -5.31 -16.13 14.96
CA GLY A 329 -4.24 -16.55 15.86
C GLY A 329 -2.82 -16.24 15.35
N MET A 330 -2.69 -15.43 14.29
CA MET A 330 -1.39 -14.95 13.83
C MET A 330 -0.81 -13.91 14.80
N PRO A 331 0.53 -13.78 14.89
CA PRO A 331 1.19 -12.83 15.80
C PRO A 331 1.21 -11.39 15.23
N LEU A 332 0.13 -10.97 14.58
CA LEU A 332 0.05 -9.64 13.97
C LEU A 332 0.00 -8.56 15.07
N GLU A 333 0.90 -7.59 14.94
CA GLU A 333 0.97 -6.37 15.73
C GLU A 333 0.39 -5.17 14.97
N TYR A 334 0.44 -5.19 13.64
CA TYR A 334 -0.13 -4.15 12.78
C TYR A 334 -0.93 -4.79 11.65
N LEU A 335 -2.20 -4.39 11.52
CA LEU A 335 -3.08 -4.85 10.46
C LEU A 335 -3.84 -3.67 9.84
N ASP A 336 -3.68 -3.48 8.54
CA ASP A 336 -4.49 -2.52 7.78
C ASP A 336 -5.38 -3.25 6.78
N LEU A 337 -6.69 -3.03 6.91
CA LEU A 337 -7.77 -3.54 6.06
C LEU A 337 -8.62 -2.41 5.46
N GLN A 338 -8.18 -1.15 5.54
CA GLN A 338 -8.89 -0.01 4.92
C GLN A 338 -9.22 -0.30 3.46
N GLY A 339 -10.41 0.05 2.98
CA GLY A 339 -10.71 -0.13 1.56
C GLY A 339 -10.91 -1.58 1.09
N THR A 340 -10.52 -2.60 1.88
CA THR A 340 -10.60 -4.02 1.46
C THR A 340 -12.03 -4.56 1.37
N LEU A 341 -12.94 -3.89 2.07
CA LEU A 341 -14.30 -4.34 2.33
C LEU A 341 -15.35 -3.48 1.61
N TYR A 342 -14.92 -2.58 0.70
CA TYR A 342 -15.82 -1.70 -0.05
C TYR A 342 -16.33 -2.37 -1.32
N ASP A 343 -17.54 -2.92 -1.25
CA ASP A 343 -18.39 -3.17 -2.39
C ASP A 343 -19.65 -2.32 -2.20
N PHE A 344 -19.93 -1.39 -3.13
CA PHE A 344 -21.13 -0.54 -3.11
C PHE A 344 -22.44 -1.39 -3.08
N GLN A 345 -22.35 -2.70 -3.34
CA GLN A 345 -23.49 -3.62 -3.31
C GLN A 345 -23.55 -4.52 -2.06
N GLU A 346 -22.44 -4.76 -1.35
CA GLU A 346 -22.44 -5.57 -0.12
C GLU A 346 -21.38 -5.12 0.91
N PRO A 347 -21.76 -4.70 2.13
CA PRO A 347 -20.80 -4.55 3.22
C PRO A 347 -20.38 -5.96 3.66
N LEU A 348 -19.25 -6.43 3.13
CA LEU A 348 -18.65 -7.72 3.43
C LEU A 348 -17.69 -7.56 4.59
N LEU A 349 -18.22 -7.44 5.81
CA LEU A 349 -17.42 -7.92 6.93
C LEU A 349 -17.49 -9.44 6.92
N GLY A 350 -16.40 -10.04 6.43
CA GLY A 350 -15.96 -11.33 6.96
C GLY A 350 -15.95 -11.27 8.49
N ASP A 351 -16.07 -12.42 9.15
CA ASP A 351 -16.16 -12.50 10.61
C ASP A 351 -14.93 -11.88 11.30
N ILE A 352 -15.00 -10.60 11.64
CA ILE A 352 -13.91 -9.87 12.32
C ILE A 352 -13.64 -10.40 13.74
N SER A 353 -14.48 -11.31 14.26
CA SER A 353 -14.17 -12.02 15.50
C SER A 353 -12.89 -12.87 15.38
N VAL A 354 -12.40 -13.15 14.16
CA VAL A 354 -11.12 -13.83 13.95
C VAL A 354 -9.94 -13.05 14.54
N LEU A 355 -10.09 -11.72 14.68
CA LEU A 355 -9.07 -10.82 15.21
C LEU A 355 -9.02 -10.82 16.74
N LYS A 356 -10.00 -11.44 17.40
CA LYS A 356 -10.11 -11.45 18.86
C LYS A 356 -8.89 -12.12 19.50
N GLY A 357 -8.28 -11.43 20.47
CA GLY A 357 -7.14 -11.93 21.25
C GLY A 357 -5.80 -11.92 20.51
N MET A 358 -5.74 -11.33 19.30
CA MET A 358 -4.48 -11.10 18.59
C MET A 358 -3.71 -9.93 19.22
N PRO A 359 -2.36 -9.93 19.19
CA PRO A 359 -1.53 -8.92 19.85
C PRO A 359 -1.45 -7.61 19.04
N LEU A 360 -2.57 -7.19 18.46
CA LEU A 360 -2.65 -6.00 17.61
C LEU A 360 -2.37 -4.74 18.44
N LYS A 361 -1.39 -3.97 17.99
CA LYS A 361 -1.07 -2.62 18.44
C LYS A 361 -1.77 -1.56 17.58
N TYR A 362 -2.05 -1.91 16.33
CA TYR A 362 -2.73 -1.07 15.37
C TYR A 362 -3.67 -1.91 14.51
N LEU A 363 -4.86 -1.38 14.27
CA LEU A 363 -5.87 -1.97 13.42
C LEU A 363 -6.62 -0.87 12.66
N ASN A 364 -6.45 -0.83 11.33
CA ASN A 364 -7.23 0.03 10.46
C ASN A 364 -8.28 -0.80 9.71
N LEU A 365 -9.55 -0.38 9.78
CA LEU A 365 -10.70 -1.04 9.13
C LEU A 365 -11.48 -0.07 8.21
N GLN A 366 -11.01 1.18 8.09
CA GLN A 366 -11.80 2.32 7.62
C GLN A 366 -11.87 2.42 6.11
#